data_AF-A0A8S3K0E7-F1
#
_entry.id   AF-A0A8S3K0E7-F1
#
_cell.length_a   1.000
_cell.length_b   1.000
_cell.length_c   1.000
_cell.angle_alpha   90.00
_cell.angle_beta   90.00
_cell.angle_gamma   90.00
#
_symmetry.space_group_name_H-M   'P 1'
#
loop_
_entity.id
_entity.type
_entity.pdbx_description
1 polymer ?
#
loop_
_entity_poly.entity_id
_entity_poly.type
_entity_poly.pdbx_seq_one_letter_code
_entity_poly.pdbx_strand_id
1 'polypeptide(L)'
;MHAAGLFDETQDDYNRSQWFEHVFDNKTKFFCARSSEGAFFCPSNEIEFLNPWDNRYVEGNAWHYRFFVPHNTPHRIKLFGDEEIFAQELDI
;
A
#
# COMPACT_ATOMS: atom_id res chain seq x y z
N MET A 1 -3.01 18.37 -13.84
CA MET A 1 -4.06 18.37 -14.87
C MET A 1 -5.26 19.21 -14.47
N HIS A 2 -5.78 19.05 -13.25
CA HIS A 2 -6.92 19.84 -12.77
C HIS A 2 -6.73 21.35 -12.89
N ALA A 3 -5.60 21.88 -12.39
CA ALA A 3 -5.30 23.31 -12.49
C ALA A 3 -5.15 23.84 -13.94
N ALA A 4 -4.92 22.94 -14.90
CA ALA A 4 -4.84 23.26 -16.33
C ALA A 4 -6.20 23.10 -17.05
N GLY A 5 -7.29 22.79 -16.34
CA GLY A 5 -8.63 22.58 -16.91
C GLY A 5 -8.83 21.23 -17.61
N LEU A 6 -7.88 20.30 -17.47
CA LEU A 6 -7.92 18.96 -18.06
C LEU A 6 -8.65 18.00 -17.11
N PHE A 7 -9.98 18.06 -17.10
CA PHE A 7 -10.80 17.40 -16.07
C PHE A 7 -10.95 15.88 -16.28
N ASP A 8 -11.07 15.41 -17.52
CA ASP A 8 -11.21 13.98 -17.81
C ASP A 8 -9.93 13.23 -17.42
N GLU A 9 -8.77 13.78 -17.78
CA GLU A 9 -7.47 13.22 -17.42
C GLU A 9 -7.20 13.36 -15.91
N THR A 10 -7.73 14.40 -15.26
CA THR A 10 -7.70 14.49 -13.80
C THR A 10 -8.46 13.35 -13.16
N GLN A 11 -9.63 13.00 -13.69
CA GLN A 11 -10.44 11.92 -13.14
C GLN A 11 -9.74 10.57 -13.34
N ASP A 12 -9.12 10.33 -14.49
CA ASP A 12 -8.33 9.11 -14.74
C ASP A 12 -7.14 9.00 -13.77
N ASP A 13 -6.35 10.06 -13.64
CA ASP A 13 -5.22 10.10 -12.71
C ASP A 13 -5.67 9.96 -11.24
N TYR A 14 -6.80 10.56 -10.88
CA TYR A 14 -7.38 10.39 -9.55
C TYR A 14 -7.74 8.92 -9.30
N ASN A 15 -8.39 8.24 -10.24
CA ASN A 15 -8.71 6.82 -10.12
C ASN A 15 -7.45 5.97 -9.99
N ARG A 16 -6.42 6.24 -10.81
CA ARG A 16 -5.12 5.55 -10.76
C ARG A 16 -4.39 5.80 -9.45
N SER A 17 -4.53 6.98 -8.85
CA SER A 17 -3.92 7.29 -7.56
C SER A 17 -4.46 6.44 -6.40
N GLN A 18 -5.62 5.79 -6.56
CA GLN A 18 -6.20 4.88 -5.56
C GLN A 18 -5.78 3.41 -5.75
N TRP A 19 -5.00 3.07 -6.79
CA TRP A 19 -4.63 1.67 -7.08
C TRP A 19 -3.78 0.98 -6.01
N PHE A 20 -3.20 1.71 -5.06
CA PHE A 20 -2.55 1.11 -3.89
C PHE A 20 -3.51 0.19 -3.13
N GLU A 21 -4.81 0.49 -3.12
CA GLU A 21 -5.84 -0.34 -2.48
C GLU A 21 -5.93 -1.74 -3.12
N HIS A 22 -5.63 -1.87 -4.41
CA HIS A 22 -5.73 -3.16 -5.12
C HIS A 22 -4.69 -4.17 -4.66
N VAL A 23 -3.57 -3.70 -4.09
CA VAL A 23 -2.46 -4.52 -3.60
C VAL A 23 -2.36 -4.52 -2.07
N PHE A 24 -3.30 -3.89 -1.37
CA PHE A 24 -3.35 -3.93 0.09
C PHE A 24 -4.09 -5.19 0.55
N ASP A 25 -3.38 -6.10 1.23
CA ASP A 25 -4.00 -7.27 1.84
C ASP A 25 -4.56 -6.93 3.23
N ASN A 26 -5.89 -6.95 3.36
CA ASN A 26 -6.57 -6.63 4.61
C ASN A 26 -6.29 -7.63 5.75
N LYS A 27 -5.84 -8.85 5.43
CA LYS A 27 -5.51 -9.86 6.45
C LYS A 27 -4.18 -9.56 7.12
N THR A 28 -3.13 -9.32 6.33
CA THR A 28 -1.78 -9.04 6.85
C THR A 28 -1.57 -7.56 7.16
N LYS A 29 -2.36 -6.65 6.57
CA LYS A 29 -2.17 -5.19 6.63
C LYS A 29 -0.83 -4.75 6.02
N PHE A 30 -0.46 -5.37 4.90
CA PHE A 30 0.70 -5.02 4.08
C PHE A 30 0.30 -4.87 2.60
N PHE A 31 1.15 -4.16 1.85
CA PHE A 31 1.10 -4.19 0.40
C PHE A 31 1.80 -5.45 -0.12
N CYS A 32 1.06 -6.26 -0.89
CA CYS A 32 1.51 -7.53 -1.40
C CYS A 32 1.27 -7.62 -2.91
N ALA A 33 2.15 -8.36 -3.60
CA ALA A 33 1.91 -8.70 -4.99
C ALA A 33 0.57 -9.44 -5.13
N ARG A 34 -0.15 -9.16 -6.22
CA ARG A 34 -1.47 -9.75 -6.49
C ARG A 34 -1.51 -10.31 -7.90
N SER A 35 -1.93 -11.57 -8.07
CA SER A 35 -2.07 -12.15 -9.41
C SER A 35 -3.29 -11.59 -10.15
N SER A 36 -3.37 -11.89 -11.44
CA SER A 36 -4.54 -11.63 -12.30
C SER A 36 -5.82 -12.26 -11.76
N GLU A 37 -5.73 -13.38 -11.04
CA GLU A 37 -6.86 -14.07 -10.43
C GLU A 37 -7.23 -13.47 -9.06
N GLY A 38 -6.46 -12.48 -8.59
CA GLY A 38 -6.71 -11.75 -7.36
C GLY A 38 -6.07 -12.36 -6.10
N ALA A 39 -5.26 -13.41 -6.23
CA ALA A 39 -4.56 -14.02 -5.10
C ALA A 39 -3.41 -13.13 -4.62
N PHE A 40 -3.27 -12.97 -3.29
CA PHE A 40 -2.18 -12.21 -2.68
C PHE A 40 -0.97 -13.08 -2.39
N PHE A 41 0.21 -12.55 -2.66
CA PHE A 41 1.52 -13.15 -2.41
C PHE A 41 2.28 -12.29 -1.41
N CYS A 42 1.86 -12.34 -0.14
CA CYS A 42 2.52 -11.65 0.98
C CYS A 42 3.68 -12.48 1.53
N PRO A 43 4.64 -11.86 2.24
CA PRO A 43 5.59 -12.58 3.07
C PRO A 43 4.88 -13.56 4.00
N SER A 44 5.41 -14.79 4.11
CA SER A 44 4.75 -15.89 4.81
C SER A 44 5.26 -16.13 6.24
N ASN A 45 6.43 -15.58 6.56
CA ASN A 45 7.13 -15.76 7.83
C ASN A 45 8.04 -14.56 8.13
N GLU A 46 8.54 -14.49 9.36
CA GLU A 46 9.35 -13.37 9.85
C GLU A 46 10.61 -13.11 9.00
N ILE A 47 11.27 -14.17 8.53
CA ILE A 47 12.47 -14.06 7.69
C ILE A 47 12.15 -13.35 6.38
N GLU A 48 11.02 -13.69 5.75
CA GLU A 48 10.57 -13.01 4.53
C GLU A 48 10.16 -11.55 4.81
N PHE A 49 9.45 -11.28 5.90
CA PHE A 49 9.04 -9.91 6.24
C PHE A 49 10.23 -8.97 6.44
N LEU A 50 11.35 -9.49 6.94
CA LEU A 50 12.56 -8.72 7.20
C LEU A 50 13.57 -8.74 6.05
N ASN A 51 13.38 -9.57 5.02
CA ASN A 51 14.32 -9.72 3.91
C ASN A 51 14.37 -8.47 3.01
N PRO A 52 15.47 -7.68 3.00
CA PRO A 52 15.59 -6.48 2.17
C PRO A 52 15.86 -6.78 0.69
N TRP A 53 16.08 -8.04 0.34
CA TRP A 53 16.32 -8.52 -1.03
C TRP A 53 15.15 -9.38 -1.53
N ASP A 54 13.96 -9.16 -0.97
CA ASP A 54 12.74 -9.80 -1.41
C ASP A 54 12.36 -9.32 -2.82
N ASN A 55 12.05 -10.25 -3.72
CA ASN A 55 11.75 -9.92 -5.12
C ASN A 55 10.40 -9.21 -5.32
N ARG A 56 9.58 -9.08 -4.28
CA ARG A 56 8.31 -8.33 -4.28
C ARG A 56 8.51 -6.83 -4.08
N TYR A 57 9.64 -6.43 -3.53
CA TYR A 57 9.96 -5.04 -3.18
C TYR A 57 11.29 -4.63 -3.82
N VAL A 58 11.51 -3.32 -4.03
CA VAL A 58 12.75 -2.82 -4.63
C VAL A 58 13.65 -2.31 -3.52
N GLU A 59 14.80 -2.96 -3.31
CA GLU A 59 15.84 -2.52 -2.35
C GLU A 59 15.30 -2.23 -0.93
N GLY A 60 14.38 -3.08 -0.48
CA GLY A 60 13.69 -2.94 0.79
C GLY A 60 12.83 -4.17 1.06
N ASN A 61 12.08 -4.12 2.15
CA ASN A 61 11.17 -5.19 2.56
C ASN A 61 9.75 -4.64 2.75
N ALA A 62 8.82 -5.54 3.10
CA ALA A 62 7.41 -5.19 3.27
C ALA A 62 7.17 -4.05 4.27
N TRP A 63 7.98 -3.96 5.34
CA TRP A 63 7.87 -2.90 6.34
C TRP A 63 8.22 -1.51 5.80
N HIS A 64 9.26 -1.41 4.99
CA HIS A 64 9.64 -0.13 4.36
C HIS A 64 8.50 0.43 3.49
N TYR A 65 7.78 -0.44 2.80
CA TYR A 65 6.70 -0.06 1.89
C TYR A 65 5.32 0.01 2.55
N ARG A 66 5.15 -0.58 3.74
CA ARG A 66 3.86 -0.72 4.45
C ARG A 66 3.10 0.58 4.59
N PHE A 67 3.82 1.70 4.68
CA PHE A 67 3.24 3.02 4.90
C PHE A 67 3.32 3.96 3.69
N PHE A 68 3.76 3.49 2.52
CA PHE A 68 4.10 4.34 1.37
C PHE A 68 2.89 4.78 0.53
N VAL A 69 1.99 5.56 1.13
CA VAL A 69 0.86 6.23 0.46
C VAL A 69 0.85 7.72 0.86
N PRO A 70 1.90 8.48 0.50
CA PRO A 70 2.09 9.85 1.02
C PRO A 70 1.01 10.83 0.54
N HIS A 71 0.45 10.61 -0.65
CA HIS A 71 -0.58 11.47 -1.25
C HIS A 71 -1.96 11.32 -0.61
N ASN A 72 -2.23 10.20 0.09
CA ASN A 72 -3.53 9.94 0.70
C ASN A 72 -3.37 9.33 2.11
N THR A 73 -2.68 10.05 2.99
CA THR A 73 -2.47 9.66 4.40
C THR A 73 -3.78 9.37 5.15
N PRO A 74 -4.86 10.16 5.02
CA PRO A 74 -6.12 9.87 5.71
C PRO A 74 -6.73 8.53 5.31
N HIS A 75 -6.66 8.17 4.01
CA HIS A 75 -7.13 6.85 3.57
C HIS A 75 -6.19 5.74 4.06
N ARG A 76 -4.87 5.96 4.02
CA ARG A 76 -3.90 5.00 4.56
C ARG A 76 -4.24 4.63 6.01
N ILE A 77 -4.51 5.61 6.87
CA ILE A 77 -4.91 5.37 8.27
C ILE A 77 -6.15 4.46 8.35
N LYS A 78 -7.18 4.75 7.53
CA LYS A 78 -8.41 3.95 7.49
C LYS A 78 -8.19 2.49 7.08
N LEU A 79 -7.17 2.19 6.27
CA LEU A 79 -6.82 0.81 5.92
C LEU A 79 -6.38 -0.01 7.14
N PHE A 80 -5.81 0.62 8.16
CA PHE A 80 -5.41 -0.01 9.42
C PHE A 80 -6.57 -0.08 10.43
N GLY A 81 -7.60 0.75 10.26
CA GLY A 81 -8.83 0.76 11.05
C GLY A 81 -9.15 2.17 11.50
N ASP A 82 -8.30 2.72 12.36
CA ASP A 82 -8.38 4.08 12.88
C ASP A 82 -6.98 4.65 13.19
N GLU A 83 -6.96 5.87 13.71
CA GLU A 83 -5.73 6.58 14.07
C GLU A 83 -4.97 5.90 15.22
N GLU A 84 -5.66 5.28 16.18
CA GLU A 84 -5.03 4.66 17.35
C GLU A 84 -4.32 3.36 16.96
N ILE A 85 -4.99 2.51 16.18
CA ILE A 85 -4.39 1.29 15.63
C ILE A 85 -3.23 1.66 14.70
N PHE A 86 -3.41 2.65 13.82
CA PHE A 86 -2.33 3.07 12.92
C PHE A 86 -1.10 3.56 13.69
N ALA A 87 -1.28 4.32 14.78
CA ALA A 87 -0.17 4.76 15.62
C ALA A 87 0.56 3.59 16.28
N GLN A 88 -0.17 2.61 16.82
CA GLN A 88 0.43 1.41 17.40
C GLN A 88 1.27 0.62 16.38
N GLU A 89 0.81 0.55 15.12
CA GLU A 89 1.53 -0.14 14.04
C GLU A 89 2.83 0.56 13.62
N LEU A 90 3.01 1.86 13.93
CA LEU A 90 4.26 2.59 13.70
C LEU A 90 5.29 2.37 14.81
N ASP A 91 4.86 1.93 16.00
CA ASP A 91 5.72 1.70 17.16
C ASP A 91 6.34 0.28 17.18
N ILE A 92 5.90 -0.60 16.28
CA ILE A 92 6.41 -1.98 16.12
C ILE A 92 7.78 -1.96 15.44
#